data_AF-A0A8C7XZR6-F1
#
_entry.id   AF-A0A8C7XZR6-F1
#
_cell.length_a   1.000
_cell.length_b   1.000
_cell.length_c   1.000
_cell.angle_alpha   90.00
_cell.angle_beta   90.00
_cell.angle_gamma   90.00
#
_symmetry.space_group_name_H-M   'P 1'
#
loop_
_entity.id
_entity.type
_entity.pdbx_description
1 polymer ?
#
loop_
_entity_poly.entity_id
_entity_poly.type
_entity_poly.pdbx_seq_one_letter_code
_entity_poly.pdbx_strand_id
1 'polypeptide(L)' 'LCLLLFQTTGLVGLAVAQNPHERLRILYSKILASLQTMPKDAAYRKYTEQLISERFGHVKAVIIFQVDLH' A
#
# COMPACT_ATOMS: atom_id res chain seq x y z
N LEU A 1 7.56 -9.00 -15.92
CA LEU A 1 7.34 -10.44 -16.20
C LEU A 1 6.94 -11.29 -14.97
N CYS A 2 7.25 -10.90 -13.71
CA CYS A 2 6.93 -11.70 -12.50
C CYS A 2 5.45 -11.69 -12.04
N LEU A 3 4.61 -10.78 -12.58
CA LEU A 3 3.18 -10.66 -12.22
C LEU A 3 2.27 -11.70 -12.88
N LEU A 4 2.81 -12.67 -13.62
CA LEU A 4 2.02 -13.72 -14.27
C LEU A 4 1.62 -14.79 -13.25
N LEU A 5 0.54 -14.47 -12.51
CA LEU A 5 -0.34 -15.38 -11.78
C LEU A 5 0.28 -16.23 -10.67
N PHE A 6 0.37 -15.66 -9.46
CA PHE A 6 0.30 -16.48 -8.25
C PHE A 6 -1.00 -17.29 -8.28
N GLN A 7 -0.91 -18.60 -8.47
CA GLN A 7 -2.07 -19.51 -8.53
C GLN A 7 -2.76 -19.62 -7.16
N THR A 8 -1.97 -19.61 -6.08
CA THR A 8 -2.46 -19.63 -4.70
C THR A 8 -1.54 -18.79 -3.82
N THR A 9 -2.06 -18.28 -2.70
CA THR A 9 -1.29 -17.57 -1.68
C THR A 9 -0.60 -18.54 -0.69
N GLY A 10 -0.81 -19.86 -0.82
CA GLY A 10 -0.35 -20.87 0.14
C GLY A 10 -1.00 -20.77 1.54
N LEU A 11 -1.96 -19.85 1.72
CA LEU A 11 -2.61 -19.53 2.98
C LEU A 11 -4.12 -19.80 2.87
N VAL A 12 -4.66 -20.59 3.79
CA VAL A 12 -6.11 -20.88 3.81
C VAL A 12 -6.89 -19.59 4.06
N GLY A 13 -7.90 -19.34 3.24
CA GLY A 13 -8.79 -18.18 3.37
C GLY A 13 -8.26 -16.86 2.83
N LEU A 14 -7.04 -16.81 2.28
CA LEU A 14 -6.49 -15.59 1.67
C LEU A 14 -6.53 -15.66 0.14
N ALA A 15 -7.47 -14.94 -0.47
CA ALA A 15 -7.58 -14.87 -1.92
C ALA A 15 -6.43 -14.07 -2.56
N VAL A 16 -5.99 -14.50 -3.75
CA VAL A 16 -4.98 -13.79 -4.54
C VAL A 16 -5.56 -12.46 -5.03
N ALA A 17 -4.82 -11.37 -4.82
CA ALA A 17 -5.23 -10.04 -5.29
C ALA A 17 -4.84 -9.85 -6.77
N GLN A 18 -5.81 -9.43 -7.60
CA GLN A 18 -5.59 -9.21 -9.03
C GLN A 18 -4.70 -7.98 -9.31
N ASN A 19 -5.00 -6.83 -8.70
CA ASN A 19 -4.22 -5.59 -8.84
C ASN A 19 -3.73 -5.10 -7.46
N PRO A 20 -2.70 -5.74 -6.88
CA PRO A 20 -2.28 -5.46 -5.51
C PRO A 20 -1.78 -4.02 -5.33
N HIS A 21 -1.04 -3.47 -6.28
CA HIS A 21 -0.51 -2.10 -6.20
C HIS A 21 -1.60 -1.03 -6.19
N GLU A 22 -2.60 -1.15 -7.06
CA GLU A 22 -3.74 -0.21 -7.10
C GLU A 22 -4.58 -0.31 -5.82
N ARG A 23 -4.88 -1.54 -5.37
CA ARG A 23 -5.61 -1.78 -4.12
C ARG A 23 -4.88 -1.18 -2.92
N LEU A 24 -3.56 -1.36 -2.84
CA LEU A 24 -2.71 -0.81 -1.78
C LEU A 24 -2.67 0.73 -1.83
N ARG A 25 -2.61 1.33 -3.02
CA ARG A 25 -2.64 2.79 -3.17
C ARG A 25 -3.92 3.37 -2.57
N ILE A 26 -5.07 2.81 -2.93
CA ILE A 26 -6.37 3.25 -2.42
C ILE A 26 -6.43 3.07 -0.89
N LEU A 27 -5.94 1.94 -0.38
CA LEU A 27 -5.96 1.64 1.06
C LEU A 27 -5.11 2.64 1.86
N TYR A 28 -3.87 2.90 1.45
CA TYR A 28 -3.00 3.84 2.14
C TYR A 28 -3.53 5.27 2.09
N SER A 29 -4.11 5.71 0.97
CA SER A 29 -4.78 7.01 0.90
C SER A 29 -5.97 7.12 1.87
N LYS A 30 -6.78 6.07 2.01
CA LYS A 30 -7.89 6.04 2.98
C LYS A 30 -7.41 6.06 4.42
N ILE A 31 -6.32 5.37 4.73
CA ILE A 31 -5.72 5.39 6.07
C ILE A 31 -5.24 6.80 6.40
N LEU A 32 -4.51 7.46 5.49
CA LEU A 32 -4.07 8.85 5.69
C LEU A 32 -5.24 9.82 5.88
N ALA A 33 -6.31 9.67 5.10
CA ALA A 33 -7.54 10.47 5.27
C ALA A 33 -8.20 10.23 6.64
N SER A 34 -8.21 8.99 7.13
CA SER A 34 -8.74 8.65 8.46
C SER A 34 -7.85 9.17 9.59
N LEU A 35 -6.53 9.22 9.40
CA LEU A 35 -5.61 9.81 10.39
C LEU A 35 -5.76 11.33 10.49
N GLN A 36 -6.18 11.99 9.41
CA GLN A 36 -6.43 13.44 9.42
C GLN A 36 -7.56 13.86 10.36
N THR A 37 -8.53 12.98 10.65
CA THR A 37 -9.61 13.25 11.59
C THR A 37 -9.18 13.17 13.06
N MET A 38 -8.01 12.60 13.35
CA MET A 38 -7.45 12.53 14.70
C MET A 38 -6.68 13.82 15.04
N PRO A 39 -6.62 14.25 16.31
CA PRO A 39 -5.81 15.40 16.69
C PRO A 39 -4.30 15.18 16.40
N LYS A 40 -3.59 16.23 16.02
CA LYS A 40 -2.15 16.18 15.66
C LYS A 40 -1.24 15.76 16.81
N ASP A 41 -1.69 15.97 18.04
CA ASP A 41 -0.94 15.66 19.26
C ASP A 41 -1.03 14.18 19.66
N ALA A 42 -1.90 13.40 19.01
CA ALA A 42 -1.97 11.97 19.26
C ALA A 42 -0.68 11.27 18.79
N ALA A 43 0.05 10.66 19.74
CA ALA A 43 1.25 9.87 19.45
C ALA A 43 0.98 8.81 18.37
N TYR A 44 -0.18 8.15 18.41
CA TYR A 44 -0.59 7.17 17.40
C TYR A 44 -0.60 7.74 15.98
N ARG A 45 -1.14 8.95 15.80
CA ARG A 45 -1.19 9.62 14.49
C ARG A 45 0.21 9.88 13.96
N LYS A 46 1.10 10.45 14.78
CA LYS A 46 2.47 10.78 14.38
C LYS A 46 3.25 9.55 13.89
N TYR A 47 3.22 8.46 14.63
CA TYR A 47 3.95 7.23 14.24
C TYR A 47 3.31 6.52 13.06
N THR A 48 1.98 6.49 12.99
CA THR A 48 1.27 5.81 11.89
C THR A 48 1.39 6.60 10.59
N GLU A 49 1.30 7.93 10.61
CA GLU A 49 1.50 8.77 9.41
C GLU A 49 2.90 8.60 8.82
N GLN A 50 3.93 8.53 9.67
CA GLN A 50 5.31 8.28 9.22
C GLN A 50 5.42 6.90 8.56
N LEU A 51 5.01 5.84 9.26
CA LEU A 51 5.10 4.47 8.77
C LEU A 51 4.33 4.26 7.45
N ILE A 52 3.13 4.83 7.37
CA ILE A 52 2.29 4.71 6.18
C ILE A 52 2.86 5.52 5.03
N SER A 53 3.43 6.70 5.27
CA SER A 53 4.07 7.51 4.23
C SER A 53 5.28 6.80 3.62
N GLU A 54 6.14 6.19 4.45
CA GLU A 54 7.29 5.40 3.99
C GLU A 54 6.84 4.22 3.10
N ARG A 55 5.90 3.40 3.58
CA ARG A 55 5.37 2.26 2.81
C ARG A 55 4.68 2.68 1.53
N PHE A 56 3.93 3.79 1.56
CA PHE A 56 3.26 4.33 0.39
C PHE A 56 4.27 4.83 -0.65
N GLY A 57 5.38 5.44 -0.20
CA GLY A 57 6.51 5.80 -1.05
C GLY A 57 7.09 4.59 -1.78
N HIS A 58 7.30 3.47 -1.07
CA HIS A 58 7.79 2.23 -1.69
C HIS A 58 6.82 1.70 -2.76
N VAL A 59 5.51 1.68 -2.49
CA VAL A 59 4.52 1.22 -3.47
C VAL A 59 4.50 2.10 -4.73
N LYS A 60 4.69 3.42 -4.59
CA LYS A 60 4.80 4.34 -5.73
C LYS A 60 6.09 4.15 -6.51
N ALA A 61 7.22 4.03 -5.82
CA ALA A 61 8.53 3.87 -6.46
C ALA A 61 8.56 2.64 -7.38
N VAL A 62 8.01 1.52 -6.92
CA VAL A 62 7.95 0.28 -7.72
C VAL A 62 7.11 0.45 -8.99
N ILE A 63 6.05 1.28 -8.96
CA ILE A 63 5.26 1.57 -10.17
C ILE A 63 6.07 2.43 -11.14
N ILE A 64 6.80 3.44 -10.66
CA ILE A 64 7.60 4.33 -11.51
C ILE A 64 8.68 3.52 -12.25
N PHE A 65 9.42 2.66 -11.54
CA PHE A 65 10.37 1.72 -12.15
C PHE A 65 9.74 0.74 -13.16
N GLN A 66 8.44 0.46 -13.06
CA GLN A 66 7.73 -0.42 -13.99
C GLN A 66 7.30 0.32 -15.28
N VAL A 67 7.16 1.65 -15.24
CA VAL A 67 6.77 2.50 -16.39
C VAL A 67 8.00 2.95 -17.19
N ASP A 68 9.16 3.12 -16.57
CA ASP A 68 10.42 3.48 -17.24
C ASP A 68 11.10 2.31 -17.99
N LEU A 69 10.50 1.11 -17.99
CA LEU A 69 10.98 -0.07 -18.71
C LEU A 69 10.25 -0.32 -20.05
N HIS A 70 9.76 0.75 -20.68
CA HIS A 70 9.26 0.77 -22.05
C HIS A 70 9.88 1.94 -22.81
#